data_AF-A0A7Z9L890-F1
#
_entry.id   AF-A0A7Z9L890-F1
#
_cell.length_a   1.000
_cell.length_b   1.000
_cell.length_c   1.000
_cell.angle_alpha   90.00
_cell.angle_beta   90.00
_cell.angle_gamma   90.00
#
_symmetry.space_group_name_H-M   'P 1'
#
loop_
_entity.id
_entity.type
_entity.pdbx_description
1 polymer ?
#
loop_
_entity_poly.entity_id
_entity_poly.type
_entity_poly.pdbx_seq_one_letter_code
_entity_poly.pdbx_strand_id
1 'polypeptide(L)'
;MRTNQACIQCHKQYREPAKIKAHTHHLADSAGSKCLNCHMPMTAYGLLKATRSHQIEIPDVSTSLATGRPNACNQCHLDQSLGWAADHLKSWYGTERPRELSEQQETVSAALLWLLQGDAGQRALMAWSLSWPPAREVSQTDQWAPPFLLQLMQDPYPAVRYIAARSLKALPDYGNMDYDFLSDQPQATAEGEKLLSLWQQRTKKTQLQGRRQLLMDEQGNLDRAWLERLLKDRDDRRVFLAE
;
A
#
# COMPACT_ATOMS: atom_id res chain seq x y z
N MET A 1 4.26 7.82 -21.42
CA MET A 1 3.75 6.52 -21.89
C MET A 1 2.92 5.87 -20.79
N ARG A 2 1.64 5.52 -21.05
CA ARG A 2 0.73 4.88 -20.07
C ARG A 2 0.09 3.58 -20.60
N THR A 3 0.57 3.10 -21.75
CA THR A 3 0.03 1.93 -22.47
C THR A 3 1.10 0.84 -22.57
N ASN A 4 0.69 -0.36 -22.95
CA ASN A 4 1.60 -1.50 -23.16
C ASN A 4 2.46 -1.37 -24.43
N GLN A 5 2.24 -0.34 -25.26
CA GLN A 5 2.83 -0.22 -26.59
C GLN A 5 4.36 -0.32 -26.58
N ALA A 6 5.01 0.31 -25.61
CA ALA A 6 6.48 0.26 -25.48
C ALA A 6 7.00 -1.17 -25.27
N CYS A 7 6.22 -2.04 -24.62
CA CYS A 7 6.58 -3.42 -24.34
C CYS A 7 6.23 -4.35 -25.51
N ILE A 8 5.02 -4.23 -26.06
CA ILE A 8 4.50 -5.14 -27.12
C ILE A 8 5.06 -4.86 -28.53
N GLN A 9 5.89 -3.83 -28.68
CA GLN A 9 6.73 -3.66 -29.88
C GLN A 9 7.67 -4.86 -30.05
N CYS A 10 8.27 -5.32 -28.95
CA CYS A 10 9.14 -6.49 -28.91
C CYS A 10 8.40 -7.75 -28.42
N HIS A 11 7.55 -7.65 -27.39
CA HIS A 11 6.80 -8.77 -26.82
C HIS A 11 5.44 -9.00 -27.53
N LYS A 12 5.50 -9.31 -28.82
CA LYS A 12 4.33 -9.36 -29.70
C LYS A 12 3.30 -10.43 -29.30
N GLN A 13 3.72 -11.49 -28.62
CA GLN A 13 2.83 -12.56 -28.17
C GLN A 13 1.76 -12.09 -27.18
N TYR A 14 1.96 -10.96 -26.50
CA TYR A 14 1.02 -10.41 -25.52
C TYR A 14 0.12 -9.30 -26.09
N ARG A 15 0.10 -9.10 -27.41
CA ARG A 15 -0.83 -8.16 -28.07
C ARG A 15 -2.28 -8.62 -27.95
N GLU A 16 -2.49 -9.94 -27.98
CA GLU A 16 -3.82 -10.52 -27.94
C GLU A 16 -4.41 -10.47 -26.53
N PRO A 17 -5.67 -10.00 -26.37
CA PRO A 17 -6.33 -9.91 -25.06
C PRO A 17 -6.33 -11.23 -24.27
N ALA A 18 -6.46 -12.38 -24.94
CA ALA A 18 -6.42 -13.67 -24.28
C ALA A 18 -5.02 -14.01 -23.74
N LYS A 19 -3.96 -13.65 -24.47
CA LYS A 19 -2.57 -13.92 -24.07
C LYS A 19 -2.14 -13.02 -22.92
N ILE A 20 -2.55 -11.75 -22.93
CA ILE A 20 -2.26 -10.85 -21.81
C ILE A 20 -3.03 -11.26 -20.56
N LYS A 21 -4.33 -11.62 -20.66
CA LYS A 21 -5.10 -12.16 -19.53
C LYS A 21 -4.46 -13.41 -18.94
N ALA A 22 -4.03 -14.34 -19.78
CA ALA A 22 -3.36 -15.56 -19.34
C ALA A 22 -1.98 -15.28 -18.71
N HIS A 23 -1.29 -14.22 -19.15
CA HIS A 23 0.02 -13.86 -18.60
C HIS A 23 -0.10 -13.06 -17.29
N THR A 24 -1.04 -12.13 -17.19
CA THR A 24 -1.14 -11.22 -16.03
C THR A 24 -2.09 -11.75 -14.98
N HIS A 25 -2.96 -12.69 -15.31
CA HIS A 25 -4.07 -13.17 -14.48
C HIS A 25 -5.09 -12.07 -14.10
N HIS A 26 -5.11 -10.97 -14.86
CA HIS A 26 -6.06 -9.87 -14.70
C HIS A 26 -6.93 -9.70 -15.95
N LEU A 27 -8.05 -8.98 -15.85
CA LEU A 27 -8.84 -8.59 -17.03
C LEU A 27 -7.97 -7.76 -18.01
N ALA A 28 -8.18 -7.94 -19.32
CA ALA A 28 -7.29 -7.42 -20.37
C ALA A 28 -7.17 -5.89 -20.35
N ASP A 29 -8.27 -5.22 -20.03
CA ASP A 29 -8.43 -3.76 -19.99
C ASP A 29 -8.20 -3.16 -18.61
N SER A 30 -7.96 -4.00 -17.58
CA SER A 30 -7.69 -3.54 -16.22
C SER A 30 -6.29 -2.93 -16.05
N ALA A 31 -6.11 -2.19 -14.96
CA ALA A 31 -4.79 -1.70 -14.57
C ALA A 31 -3.78 -2.83 -14.31
N GLY A 32 -4.23 -4.01 -13.87
CA GLY A 32 -3.36 -5.18 -13.65
C GLY A 32 -2.79 -5.78 -14.94
N SER A 33 -3.40 -5.49 -16.09
CA SER A 33 -2.88 -5.90 -17.40
C SER A 33 -1.91 -4.89 -18.03
N LYS A 34 -1.46 -3.88 -17.28
CA LYS A 34 -0.42 -2.95 -17.76
C LYS A 34 0.96 -3.48 -17.41
N CYS A 35 1.81 -3.74 -18.39
CA CYS A 35 3.16 -4.30 -18.20
C CYS A 35 3.96 -3.51 -17.16
N LEU A 36 3.88 -2.18 -17.24
CA LEU A 36 4.59 -1.26 -16.36
C LEU A 36 4.10 -1.29 -14.90
N ASN A 37 2.92 -1.84 -14.60
CA ASN A 37 2.45 -1.92 -13.21
C ASN A 37 3.05 -3.10 -12.46
N CYS A 38 3.48 -4.15 -13.17
CA CYS A 38 4.16 -5.30 -12.60
C CYS A 38 5.68 -5.20 -12.73
N HIS A 39 6.17 -4.85 -13.91
CA HIS A 39 7.61 -4.88 -14.22
C HIS A 39 8.33 -3.57 -13.93
N MET A 40 7.62 -2.47 -13.74
CA MET A 40 8.17 -1.15 -13.38
C MET A 40 7.28 -0.47 -12.33
N PRO A 41 7.02 -1.15 -11.19
CA PRO A 41 5.98 -0.75 -10.26
C PRO A 41 6.27 0.60 -9.62
N MET A 42 5.24 1.22 -9.03
CA MET A 42 5.33 2.54 -8.37
C MET A 42 6.07 2.46 -7.02
N THR A 43 7.30 1.98 -7.00
CA THR A 43 8.03 1.60 -5.77
C THR A 43 9.23 2.49 -5.48
N ALA A 44 9.45 3.53 -6.29
CA ALA A 44 10.49 4.52 -6.06
C ALA A 44 9.88 5.80 -5.47
N TYR A 45 10.37 6.24 -4.32
CA TYR A 45 9.91 7.49 -3.71
C TYR A 45 10.67 8.69 -4.29
N GLY A 46 9.95 9.73 -4.69
CA GLY A 46 10.56 10.97 -5.15
C GLY A 46 9.52 12.07 -5.38
N LEU A 47 9.89 13.33 -5.15
CA LEU A 47 9.01 14.50 -5.31
C LEU A 47 7.68 14.34 -4.55
N LEU A 48 7.74 13.84 -3.30
CA LEU A 48 6.60 13.63 -2.41
C LEU A 48 5.51 12.72 -3.00
N LYS A 49 5.88 11.73 -3.83
CA LYS A 49 4.96 10.73 -4.40
C LYS A 49 5.71 9.43 -4.72
N ALA A 50 4.95 8.37 -4.95
CA ALA A 50 5.52 7.21 -5.62
C ALA A 50 5.77 7.51 -7.10
N THR A 51 6.84 6.93 -7.63
CA THR A 51 7.27 6.99 -9.02
C THR A 51 7.61 5.58 -9.50
N ARG A 52 7.62 5.38 -10.82
CA ARG A 52 7.95 4.07 -11.39
C ARG A 52 9.42 3.77 -11.15
N SER A 53 9.69 2.56 -10.67
CA SER A 53 11.02 2.00 -10.76
C SER A 53 11.40 1.89 -12.24
N HIS A 54 12.63 2.30 -12.57
CA HIS A 54 13.20 2.06 -13.90
C HIS A 54 13.98 0.75 -13.98
N GLN A 55 14.04 0.00 -12.87
CA GLN A 55 14.50 -1.38 -12.88
C GLN A 55 13.36 -2.25 -13.40
N ILE A 56 13.52 -2.78 -14.62
CA ILE A 56 12.59 -3.74 -15.20
C ILE A 56 12.85 -5.09 -14.55
N GLU A 57 11.90 -5.59 -13.78
CA GLU A 57 12.05 -6.84 -13.03
C GLU A 57 10.83 -7.74 -13.15
N ILE A 58 10.99 -9.03 -12.85
CA ILE A 58 9.89 -9.97 -12.72
C ILE A 58 9.43 -9.93 -11.26
N PRO A 59 8.11 -9.81 -10.97
CA PRO A 59 7.61 -9.78 -9.60
C PRO A 59 8.08 -10.98 -8.78
N ASP A 60 8.71 -10.70 -7.64
CA ASP A 60 9.17 -11.68 -6.67
C ASP A 60 9.14 -11.07 -5.26
N VAL A 61 8.63 -11.83 -4.29
CA VAL A 61 8.61 -11.44 -2.88
C VAL A 61 10.02 -11.45 -2.28
N SER A 62 10.93 -12.29 -2.78
CA SER A 62 12.32 -12.35 -2.31
C SER A 62 13.03 -11.00 -2.42
N THR A 63 12.77 -10.24 -3.50
CA THR A 63 13.28 -8.88 -3.70
C THR A 63 12.79 -7.93 -2.61
N SER A 64 11.51 -8.03 -2.20
CA SER A 64 10.97 -7.22 -1.11
C SER A 64 11.61 -7.55 0.23
N LEU A 65 11.86 -8.82 0.51
CA LEU A 65 12.55 -9.25 1.74
C LEU A 65 13.99 -8.76 1.79
N ALA A 66 14.71 -8.84 0.66
CA ALA A 66 16.12 -8.46 0.57
C ALA A 66 16.35 -6.94 0.59
N THR A 67 15.42 -6.15 0.05
CA THR A 67 15.61 -4.71 -0.18
C THR A 67 14.71 -3.81 0.65
N GLY A 68 13.67 -4.37 1.27
CA GLY A 68 12.57 -3.61 1.87
C GLY A 68 11.63 -2.95 0.84
N ARG A 69 11.94 -2.98 -0.46
CA ARG A 69 11.09 -2.31 -1.46
C ARG A 69 9.76 -3.06 -1.62
N PRO A 70 8.60 -2.37 -1.61
CA PRO A 70 7.32 -3.01 -1.87
C PRO A 70 7.30 -3.75 -3.21
N ASN A 71 6.70 -4.94 -3.27
CA ASN A 71 6.52 -5.66 -4.53
C ASN A 71 5.32 -5.11 -5.31
N ALA A 72 5.25 -5.42 -6.61
CA ALA A 72 4.20 -4.92 -7.48
C ALA A 72 2.78 -5.37 -7.09
N CYS A 73 2.62 -6.60 -6.58
CA CYS A 73 1.32 -7.16 -6.22
C CYS A 73 0.72 -6.38 -5.05
N ASN A 74 1.50 -6.18 -3.98
CA ASN A 74 1.08 -5.44 -2.80
C ASN A 74 1.13 -3.91 -2.98
N GLN A 75 1.34 -3.39 -4.20
CA GLN A 75 1.06 -1.99 -4.55
C GLN A 75 -0.37 -1.75 -5.03
N CYS A 76 -1.07 -2.81 -5.42
CA CYS A 76 -2.49 -2.79 -5.78
C CYS A 76 -3.33 -3.50 -4.73
N HIS A 77 -2.90 -4.70 -4.31
CA HIS A 77 -3.53 -5.55 -3.29
C HIS A 77 -2.97 -5.20 -1.90
N LEU A 78 -3.29 -3.99 -1.46
CA LEU A 78 -2.87 -3.38 -0.20
C LEU A 78 -3.50 -4.07 1.01
N ASP A 79 -4.49 -4.94 0.81
CA ASP A 79 -5.16 -5.71 1.84
C ASP A 79 -4.65 -7.15 1.97
N GLN A 80 -3.58 -7.50 1.25
CA GLN A 80 -3.01 -8.84 1.21
C GLN A 80 -1.60 -8.89 1.80
N SER A 81 -1.22 -10.05 2.32
CA SER A 81 0.09 -10.31 2.92
C SER A 81 1.18 -10.60 1.89
N LEU A 82 2.44 -10.72 2.35
CA LEU A 82 3.53 -11.22 1.50
C LEU A 82 3.35 -12.72 1.21
N GLY A 83 2.85 -13.48 2.17
CA GLY A 83 2.48 -14.89 1.98
C GLY A 83 1.49 -15.08 0.84
N TRP A 84 0.43 -14.26 0.81
CA TRP A 84 -0.55 -14.26 -0.28
C TRP A 84 0.10 -13.99 -1.64
N ALA A 85 0.97 -12.98 -1.72
CA ALA A 85 1.65 -12.66 -2.98
C ALA A 85 2.58 -13.79 -3.42
N ALA A 86 3.34 -14.38 -2.49
CA ALA A 86 4.26 -15.48 -2.78
C ALA A 86 3.53 -16.72 -3.28
N ASP A 87 2.38 -17.06 -2.69
CA ASP A 87 1.57 -18.21 -3.10
C ASP A 87 0.98 -18.03 -4.51
N HIS A 88 0.51 -16.82 -4.85
CA HIS A 88 0.02 -16.52 -6.21
C HIS A 88 1.16 -16.56 -7.23
N LEU A 89 2.31 -15.98 -6.92
CA LEU A 89 3.48 -16.00 -7.81
C LEU A 89 3.99 -17.42 -8.06
N LYS A 90 4.02 -18.26 -7.02
CA LYS A 90 4.36 -19.68 -7.16
C LYS A 90 3.33 -20.44 -8.02
N SER A 91 2.04 -20.25 -7.74
CA SER A 91 0.96 -20.93 -8.46
C SER A 91 0.91 -20.57 -9.95
N TRP A 92 1.10 -19.30 -10.28
CA TRP A 92 0.96 -18.78 -11.65
C TRP A 92 2.23 -18.93 -12.48
N TYR A 93 3.39 -18.70 -11.88
CA TYR A 93 4.65 -18.58 -12.63
C TYR A 93 5.73 -19.57 -12.18
N GLY A 94 5.48 -20.36 -11.14
CA GLY A 94 6.49 -21.26 -10.57
C GLY A 94 7.60 -20.55 -9.81
N THR A 95 7.43 -19.27 -9.46
CA THR A 95 8.40 -18.51 -8.66
C THR A 95 8.62 -19.21 -7.32
N GLU A 96 9.89 -19.34 -6.91
CA GLU A 96 10.20 -19.97 -5.64
C GLU A 96 9.65 -19.14 -4.48
N ARG A 97 8.80 -19.77 -3.65
CA ARG A 97 8.28 -19.13 -2.45
C ARG A 97 9.44 -18.98 -1.44
N PRO A 98 9.61 -17.81 -0.81
CA PRO A 98 10.57 -17.67 0.29
C PRO A 98 10.35 -18.74 1.35
N ARG A 99 11.45 -19.38 1.80
CA ARG A 99 11.40 -20.46 2.80
C ARG A 99 10.97 -19.96 4.17
N GLU A 100 11.33 -18.72 4.50
CA GLU A 100 11.08 -18.10 5.79
C GLU A 100 10.33 -16.79 5.58
N LEU A 101 9.07 -16.77 6.00
CA LEU A 101 8.29 -15.56 6.22
C LEU A 101 7.90 -15.57 7.71
N SER A 102 7.98 -14.42 8.36
CA SER A 102 7.46 -14.29 9.73
C SER A 102 5.94 -14.48 9.76
N GLU A 103 5.38 -14.83 10.92
CA GLU A 103 3.91 -14.93 11.08
C GLU A 103 3.19 -13.66 10.61
N GLN A 104 3.76 -12.49 10.87
CA GLN A 104 3.23 -11.21 10.42
C GLN A 104 3.27 -11.10 8.89
N GLN A 105 4.39 -11.46 8.25
CA GLN A 105 4.52 -11.41 6.79
C GLN A 105 3.60 -12.41 6.08
N GLU A 106 3.25 -13.52 6.75
CA GLU A 106 2.30 -14.51 6.25
C GLU A 106 0.85 -14.01 6.33
N THR A 107 0.49 -13.26 7.38
CA THR A 107 -0.92 -13.07 7.74
C THR A 107 -1.41 -11.62 7.72
N VAL A 108 -0.53 -10.64 7.92
CA VAL A 108 -0.87 -9.22 7.93
C VAL A 108 -0.66 -8.63 6.56
N SER A 109 -1.50 -7.66 6.17
CA SER A 109 -1.29 -6.86 4.97
C SER A 109 0.16 -6.35 4.91
N ALA A 110 0.85 -6.66 3.80
CA ALA A 110 2.21 -6.19 3.58
C ALA A 110 2.28 -4.66 3.57
N ALA A 111 1.25 -4.01 3.02
CA ALA A 111 1.12 -2.56 3.04
C ALA A 111 1.02 -1.99 4.45
N LEU A 112 0.27 -2.65 5.35
CA LEU A 112 0.20 -2.22 6.75
C LEU A 112 1.52 -2.44 7.50
N LEU A 113 2.26 -3.53 7.23
CA LEU A 113 3.59 -3.72 7.81
C LEU A 113 4.54 -2.60 7.36
N TRP A 114 4.61 -2.30 6.06
CA TRP A 114 5.43 -1.18 5.56
C TRP A 114 4.97 0.19 6.06
N LEU A 115 3.67 0.40 6.25
CA LEU A 115 3.09 1.65 6.74
C LEU A 115 3.35 1.86 8.25
N LEU A 116 3.32 0.80 9.05
CA LEU A 116 3.39 0.89 10.51
C LEU A 116 4.80 0.66 11.04
N GLN A 117 5.53 -0.32 10.49
CA GLN A 117 6.86 -0.72 10.93
C GLN A 117 7.99 -0.22 10.02
N GLY A 118 7.70 0.00 8.73
CA GLY A 118 8.71 0.35 7.74
C GLY A 118 9.37 1.71 7.96
N ASP A 119 10.48 1.95 7.27
CA ASP A 119 11.19 3.22 7.25
C ASP A 119 10.33 4.36 6.65
N ALA A 120 10.77 5.61 6.81
CA ALA A 120 10.02 6.77 6.33
C ALA A 120 9.68 6.74 4.83
N GLY A 121 10.55 6.15 3.99
CA GLY A 121 10.31 5.99 2.56
C GLY A 121 9.23 4.93 2.27
N GLN A 122 9.27 3.80 2.96
CA GLN A 122 8.22 2.78 2.90
C GLN A 122 6.86 3.34 3.35
N ARG A 123 6.82 4.08 4.45
CA ARG A 123 5.60 4.74 4.95
C ARG A 123 5.06 5.76 3.95
N ALA A 124 5.92 6.60 3.38
CA ALA A 124 5.55 7.55 2.33
C ALA A 124 4.97 6.86 1.08
N LEU A 125 5.58 5.74 0.65
CA LEU A 125 5.09 4.96 -0.48
C LEU A 125 3.73 4.35 -0.20
N MET A 126 3.52 3.73 0.96
CA MET A 126 2.23 3.11 1.30
C MET A 126 1.14 4.14 1.50
N ALA A 127 1.43 5.26 2.16
CA ALA A 127 0.50 6.38 2.28
C ALA A 127 0.00 6.82 0.89
N TRP A 128 0.92 6.98 -0.06
CA TRP A 128 0.57 7.31 -1.45
C TRP A 128 -0.29 6.22 -2.11
N SER A 129 0.12 4.95 -2.00
CA SER A 129 -0.56 3.81 -2.62
C SER A 129 -2.01 3.66 -2.15
N LEU A 130 -2.32 3.97 -0.89
CA LEU A 130 -3.69 3.92 -0.35
C LEU A 130 -4.69 4.83 -1.08
N SER A 131 -4.20 5.85 -1.78
CA SER A 131 -5.01 6.76 -2.60
C SER A 131 -4.82 6.59 -4.12
N TRP A 132 -3.94 5.67 -4.55
CA TRP A 132 -3.70 5.44 -5.97
C TRP A 132 -4.92 4.75 -6.58
N PRO A 133 -5.59 5.31 -7.62
CA PRO A 133 -6.92 4.84 -8.02
C PRO A 133 -7.05 3.33 -8.28
N PRO A 134 -6.11 2.66 -9.00
CA PRO A 134 -6.17 1.21 -9.18
C PRO A 134 -6.10 0.42 -7.88
N ALA A 135 -5.25 0.85 -6.94
CA ALA A 135 -5.08 0.18 -5.66
C ALA A 135 -6.27 0.43 -4.73
N ARG A 136 -6.76 1.68 -4.71
CA ARG A 136 -7.97 2.09 -3.99
C ARG A 136 -9.18 1.28 -4.41
N GLU A 137 -9.37 1.09 -5.72
CA GLU A 137 -10.47 0.30 -6.27
C GLU A 137 -10.39 -1.17 -5.86
N VAL A 138 -9.26 -1.83 -6.14
CA VAL A 138 -9.14 -3.28 -5.92
C VAL A 138 -9.06 -3.65 -4.43
N SER A 139 -8.42 -2.81 -3.61
CA SER A 139 -8.31 -3.05 -2.16
C SER A 139 -9.44 -2.42 -1.35
N GLN A 140 -10.31 -1.63 -1.97
CA GLN A 140 -11.41 -0.92 -1.30
C GLN A 140 -10.92 -0.07 -0.12
N THR A 141 -9.85 0.69 -0.34
CA THR A 141 -9.14 1.41 0.73
C THR A 141 -10.03 2.43 1.46
N ASP A 142 -11.06 2.95 0.80
CA ASP A 142 -12.08 3.83 1.39
C ASP A 142 -12.65 3.30 2.71
N GLN A 143 -12.79 1.98 2.83
CA GLN A 143 -13.41 1.35 4.00
C GLN A 143 -12.46 1.22 5.19
N TRP A 144 -11.16 0.99 4.96
CA TRP A 144 -10.25 0.56 6.03
C TRP A 144 -8.97 1.38 6.17
N ALA A 145 -8.56 2.12 5.13
CA ALA A 145 -7.34 2.93 5.16
C ALA A 145 -7.37 4.17 6.07
N PRO A 146 -8.53 4.86 6.29
CA PRO A 146 -8.55 6.11 7.07
C PRO A 146 -7.84 6.07 8.43
N PRO A 147 -8.07 5.08 9.34
CA PRO A 147 -7.35 5.04 10.62
C PRO A 147 -5.82 5.00 10.47
N PHE A 148 -5.31 4.36 9.41
CA PHE A 148 -3.88 4.24 9.17
C PHE A 148 -3.28 5.51 8.56
N LEU A 149 -4.01 6.20 7.68
CA LEU A 149 -3.60 7.51 7.18
C LEU A 149 -3.60 8.56 8.31
N LEU A 150 -4.59 8.52 9.20
CA LEU A 150 -4.63 9.38 10.40
C LEU A 150 -3.45 9.10 11.34
N GLN A 151 -3.04 7.84 11.49
CA GLN A 151 -1.82 7.50 12.23
C GLN A 151 -0.56 8.12 11.62
N LEU A 152 -0.48 8.21 10.28
CA LEU A 152 0.66 8.82 9.59
C LEU A 152 0.63 10.36 9.55
N MET A 153 -0.51 10.98 9.83
CA MET A 153 -0.56 12.44 10.05
C MET A 153 0.21 12.87 11.31
N GLN A 154 0.62 11.92 12.16
CA GLN A 154 1.47 12.17 13.33
C GLN A 154 2.92 11.72 13.11
N ASP A 155 3.28 11.28 11.90
CA ASP A 155 4.62 10.75 11.60
C ASP A 155 5.74 11.74 11.92
N PRO A 156 6.93 11.32 12.41
CA PRO A 156 8.03 12.25 12.65
C PRO A 156 8.43 13.08 11.41
N TYR A 157 8.24 12.57 10.20
CA TYR A 157 8.60 13.26 8.96
C TYR A 157 7.43 14.06 8.35
N PRO A 158 7.57 15.39 8.17
CA PRO A 158 6.54 16.22 7.53
C PRO A 158 6.17 15.75 6.12
N ALA A 159 7.11 15.15 5.38
CA ALA A 159 6.85 14.58 4.07
C ALA A 159 5.83 13.42 4.13
N VAL A 160 5.93 12.55 5.15
CA VAL A 160 4.98 11.44 5.35
C VAL A 160 3.62 12.00 5.76
N ARG A 161 3.58 12.98 6.68
CA ARG A 161 2.34 13.67 7.09
C ARG A 161 1.61 14.31 5.90
N TYR A 162 2.35 15.02 5.05
CA TYR A 162 1.82 15.65 3.84
C TYR A 162 1.19 14.62 2.90
N ILE A 163 1.90 13.51 2.64
CA ILE A 163 1.39 12.46 1.75
C ILE A 163 0.15 11.80 2.36
N ALA A 164 0.19 11.48 3.65
CA ALA A 164 -0.94 10.88 4.36
C ALA A 164 -2.19 11.77 4.30
N ALA A 165 -2.04 13.06 4.61
CA ALA A 165 -3.13 14.03 4.54
C ALA A 165 -3.67 14.19 3.12
N ARG A 166 -2.79 14.27 2.12
CA ARG A 166 -3.19 14.34 0.70
C ARG A 166 -3.95 13.09 0.26
N SER A 167 -3.48 11.92 0.69
CA SER A 167 -4.11 10.63 0.38
C SER A 167 -5.44 10.47 1.08
N LEU A 168 -5.57 10.95 2.32
CA LEU A 168 -6.84 10.98 3.04
C LEU A 168 -7.85 11.90 2.34
N LYS A 169 -7.44 13.10 1.91
CA LYS A 169 -8.30 14.03 1.13
C LYS A 169 -8.84 13.44 -0.18
N ALA A 170 -8.19 12.42 -0.74
CA ALA A 170 -8.65 11.73 -1.94
C ALA A 170 -9.75 10.68 -1.65
N LEU A 171 -9.96 10.33 -0.38
CA LEU A 171 -11.01 9.41 0.06
C LEU A 171 -12.33 10.17 0.28
N PRO A 172 -13.50 9.49 0.17
CA PRO A 172 -14.80 10.12 0.40
C PRO A 172 -14.89 10.72 1.81
N ASP A 173 -15.60 11.84 1.95
CA ASP A 173 -15.85 12.55 3.21
C ASP A 173 -14.67 13.31 3.85
N TYR A 174 -13.44 13.18 3.33
CA TYR A 174 -12.24 13.84 3.88
C TYR A 174 -11.73 15.04 3.07
N GLY A 175 -12.37 15.37 1.94
CA GLY A 175 -11.87 16.40 1.00
C GLY A 175 -11.73 17.81 1.60
N ASN A 176 -12.58 18.15 2.58
CA ASN A 176 -12.61 19.45 3.24
C ASN A 176 -11.81 19.49 4.56
N MET A 177 -10.94 18.51 4.81
CA MET A 177 -10.09 18.50 6.00
C MET A 177 -9.17 19.73 6.04
N ASP A 178 -9.23 20.46 7.15
CA ASP A 178 -8.31 21.53 7.49
C ASP A 178 -7.18 20.96 8.35
N TYR A 179 -6.03 20.74 7.72
CA TYR A 179 -4.87 20.14 8.36
C TYR A 179 -3.60 20.73 7.78
N ASP A 180 -2.80 21.32 8.65
CA ASP A 180 -1.45 21.77 8.35
C ASP A 180 -0.44 20.70 8.79
N PHE A 181 0.26 20.11 7.83
CA PHE A 181 1.26 19.07 8.08
C PHE A 181 2.53 19.59 8.77
N LEU A 182 2.68 20.91 8.89
CA LEU A 182 3.73 21.59 9.65
C LEU A 182 3.26 22.05 11.03
N SER A 183 1.98 21.91 11.36
CA SER A 183 1.43 22.27 12.66
C SER A 183 2.00 21.44 13.81
N ASP A 184 1.80 21.92 15.04
CA ASP A 184 2.19 21.19 16.23
C ASP A 184 1.36 19.90 16.42
N GLN A 185 1.94 18.95 17.15
CA GLN A 185 1.34 17.63 17.37
C GLN A 185 -0.02 17.67 18.09
N PRO A 186 -0.27 18.56 19.07
CA PRO A 186 -1.59 18.66 19.70
C PRO A 186 -2.73 19.00 18.73
N GLN A 187 -2.54 19.96 17.82
CA GLN A 187 -3.56 20.32 16.83
C GLN A 187 -3.83 19.15 15.85
N ALA A 188 -2.76 18.50 15.38
CA ALA A 188 -2.84 17.32 14.52
C ALA A 188 -3.62 16.16 15.19
N THR A 189 -3.46 15.99 16.50
CA THR A 189 -4.14 14.95 17.29
C THR A 189 -5.65 15.21 17.36
N ALA A 190 -6.07 16.44 17.68
CA ALA A 190 -7.48 16.79 17.83
C ALA A 190 -8.28 16.61 16.52
N GLU A 191 -7.74 17.06 15.38
CA GLU A 191 -8.40 16.83 14.09
C GLU A 191 -8.40 15.33 13.74
N GLY A 192 -7.32 14.62 14.09
CA GLY A 192 -7.22 13.17 13.90
C GLY A 192 -8.32 12.37 14.61
N GLU A 193 -8.63 12.72 15.87
CA GLU A 193 -9.69 12.06 16.65
C GLU A 193 -11.09 12.32 16.10
N LYS A 194 -11.35 13.54 15.63
CA LYS A 194 -12.61 13.92 14.97
C LYS A 194 -12.81 13.11 13.68
N LEU A 195 -11.76 13.01 12.86
CA LEU A 195 -11.81 12.25 11.61
C LEU A 195 -11.89 10.73 11.85
N LEU A 196 -11.25 10.21 12.90
CA LEU A 196 -11.41 8.81 13.30
C LEU A 196 -12.85 8.52 13.74
N SER A 197 -13.48 9.45 14.47
CA SER A 197 -14.89 9.33 14.88
C SER A 197 -15.81 9.34 13.67
N LEU A 198 -15.53 10.18 12.66
CA LEU A 198 -16.26 10.18 11.38
C LEU A 198 -16.15 8.82 10.68
N TRP A 199 -14.94 8.26 10.58
CA TRP A 199 -14.74 6.91 10.04
C TRP A 199 -15.58 5.87 10.77
N GLN A 200 -15.54 5.84 12.11
CA GLN A 200 -16.29 4.87 12.92
C GLN A 200 -17.81 4.95 12.70
N GLN A 201 -18.34 6.15 12.43
CA GLN A 201 -19.77 6.37 12.17
C GLN A 201 -20.19 5.96 10.76
N ARG A 202 -19.32 6.14 9.76
CA ARG A 202 -19.62 5.91 8.35
C ARG A 202 -19.30 4.50 7.88
N THR A 203 -18.31 3.87 8.49
CA THR A 203 -17.81 2.57 8.07
C THR A 203 -18.80 1.46 8.39
N LYS A 204 -19.11 0.66 7.36
CA LYS A 204 -19.94 -0.53 7.53
C LYS A 204 -19.11 -1.63 8.18
N LYS A 205 -19.21 -1.76 9.51
CA LYS A 205 -18.45 -2.76 10.28
C LYS A 205 -18.56 -4.18 9.70
N THR A 206 -19.72 -4.55 9.17
CA THR A 206 -19.95 -5.85 8.51
C THR A 206 -19.01 -6.13 7.34
N GLN A 207 -18.48 -5.11 6.67
CA GLN A 207 -17.49 -5.27 5.59
C GLN A 207 -16.06 -5.49 6.11
N LEU A 208 -15.81 -5.21 7.39
CA LEU A 208 -14.50 -5.31 8.03
C LEU A 208 -14.42 -6.43 9.08
N GLN A 209 -15.55 -7.03 9.46
CA GLN A 209 -15.62 -8.13 10.42
C GLN A 209 -14.66 -9.26 10.04
N GLY A 210 -13.80 -9.64 10.99
CA GLY A 210 -12.88 -10.76 10.84
C GLY A 210 -11.76 -10.51 9.83
N ARG A 211 -11.60 -9.29 9.29
CA ARG A 211 -10.47 -8.92 8.41
C ARG A 211 -9.20 -8.69 9.22
N ARG A 212 -8.72 -9.74 9.88
CA ARG A 212 -7.54 -9.73 10.77
C ARG A 212 -6.28 -9.27 10.06
N GLN A 213 -6.14 -9.55 8.76
CA GLN A 213 -5.02 -9.07 7.95
C GLN A 213 -4.98 -7.53 7.82
N LEU A 214 -6.10 -6.87 8.09
CA LEU A 214 -6.25 -5.40 8.15
C LEU A 214 -6.33 -4.87 9.59
N LEU A 215 -5.97 -5.67 10.59
CA LEU A 215 -6.07 -5.33 12.01
C LEU A 215 -7.52 -5.00 12.44
N MET A 216 -8.49 -5.71 11.85
CA MET A 216 -9.90 -5.60 12.22
C MET A 216 -10.32 -6.82 13.04
N ASP A 217 -10.98 -6.57 14.17
CA ASP A 217 -11.52 -7.60 15.06
C ASP A 217 -12.76 -8.31 14.47
N GLU A 218 -13.29 -9.29 15.20
CA GLU A 218 -14.50 -10.04 14.80
C GLU A 218 -15.75 -9.16 14.69
N GLN A 219 -15.73 -7.96 15.29
CA GLN A 219 -16.80 -6.99 15.22
C GLN A 219 -16.56 -5.90 14.15
N GLY A 220 -15.43 -5.96 13.44
CA GLY A 220 -15.04 -4.98 12.43
C GLY A 220 -14.53 -3.66 13.01
N ASN A 221 -14.10 -3.65 14.28
CA ASN A 221 -13.38 -2.51 14.86
C ASN A 221 -11.87 -2.69 14.66
N LEU A 222 -11.16 -1.57 14.66
CA LEU A 222 -9.71 -1.56 14.66
C LEU A 222 -9.16 -2.17 15.96
N ASP A 223 -8.35 -3.21 15.85
CA ASP A 223 -7.60 -3.82 16.94
C ASP A 223 -6.45 -2.88 17.36
N ARG A 224 -6.72 -2.05 18.36
CA ARG A 224 -5.75 -1.08 18.88
C ARG A 224 -4.53 -1.73 19.51
N ALA A 225 -4.71 -2.86 20.21
CA ALA A 225 -3.61 -3.54 20.87
C ALA A 225 -2.61 -4.07 19.83
N TRP A 226 -3.13 -4.60 18.72
CA TRP A 226 -2.27 -5.06 17.63
C TRP A 226 -1.62 -3.89 16.88
N LEU A 227 -2.36 -2.82 16.60
CA LEU A 227 -1.79 -1.60 16.01
C LEU A 227 -0.62 -1.05 16.85
N GLU A 228 -0.81 -0.90 18.16
CA GLU A 228 0.23 -0.44 19.09
C GLU A 228 1.44 -1.37 19.10
N ARG A 229 1.21 -2.69 19.02
CA ARG A 229 2.29 -3.67 18.92
C ARG A 229 3.13 -3.47 17.67
N LEU A 230 2.50 -3.28 16.50
CA LEU A 230 3.23 -3.05 15.25
C LEU A 230 3.99 -1.72 15.28
N LEU A 231 3.39 -0.67 15.84
CA LEU A 231 4.05 0.64 15.96
C LEU A 231 5.29 0.63 16.86
N LYS A 232 5.38 -0.27 17.85
CA LYS A 232 6.58 -0.42 18.69
C LYS A 232 7.81 -0.89 17.91
N ASP A 233 7.60 -1.59 16.79
CA ASP A 233 8.66 -2.09 15.93
C ASP A 233 8.93 -1.15 14.74
N ARG A 234 8.47 0.11 14.80
CA ARG A 234 8.68 1.10 13.74
C ARG A 234 10.15 1.49 13.60
N ASP A 235 10.60 1.48 12.35
CA ASP A 235 11.86 2.08 11.96
C ASP A 235 11.77 3.61 11.94
N ASP A 236 12.19 4.21 13.05
CA ASP A 236 12.34 5.66 13.20
C ASP A 236 13.80 6.12 13.01
N ARG A 237 14.62 5.37 12.27
CA ARG A 237 15.96 5.83 11.88
C ARG A 237 15.85 7.20 11.21
N ARG A 238 16.72 8.12 11.64
CA ARG A 238 16.82 9.45 11.04
C ARG A 238 17.41 9.35 9.63
N VAL A 239 16.63 9.75 8.63
CA VAL A 239 17.08 9.87 7.25
C VAL A 239 17.68 11.26 7.07
N PHE A 240 19.01 11.29 6.90
CA PHE A 240 19.72 12.50 6.54
C PHE A 240 20.06 12.44 5.05
N LEU A 241 19.44 13.31 4.27
CA LEU A 241 19.88 13.58 2.91
C LEU A 241 20.82 14.78 3.01
N ALA A 242 22.12 14.53 2.88
CA ALA A 242 23.06 15.62 2.68
C ALA A 242 22.74 16.24 1.31
N GLU A 243 22.44 17.54 1.30
CA GLU A 243 22.35 18.34 0.07
C GLU A 243 23.73 18.51 -0.56
#